data_AF-A0A168A2B6-F1
#
_entry.id   AF-A0A168A2B6-F1
#
_cell.length_a   1.000
_cell.length_b   1.000
_cell.length_c   1.000
_cell.angle_alpha   90.00
_cell.angle_beta   90.00
_cell.angle_gamma   90.00
#
_symmetry.space_group_name_H-M   'P 1'
#
loop_
_entity.id
_entity.type
_entity.pdbx_description
1 polymer ?
#
loop_
_entity_poly.entity_id
_entity_poly.type
_entity_poly.pdbx_seq_one_letter_code
_entity_poly.pdbx_strand_id
1 'polypeptide(L)'
;MLKLILSTGNIVSGGPSIVRKPGAYRSNFELTNSLRSNFLAAQAESNDESRDSASTSVEGSQQGRTTPPANGRATATATATATTAAIAKTSSSTTTTTTTATTTPSVSPTRAGNGHANGGADHKKRRRRQPPLAAWTYREGSVLYVPRIDWPLNAGADVETRSSSSGSSSSGGLQEEETQYDITVKLFFLPQASVADRAQYAEEALALVFRELGVDRIDLLVLSFPGMSFEGDCEWEADKINALQGNDDEEVATWAATAETFAKQGRVRRLGVAEFGSEKLARFLDRVAVPPAVDQINVRNCCNVPPPLVALAKDKGIELLVHTDCTDILPPGTLRELLGPGPRGAGVLADGNSSKRPVGAKDGNNGTGMHEVGNTSRGSPSTTESTDAAPPDALSGDITPQWVIKYTAVVRNRGVIENMGYFAGAGLQTSANGVVPV
;
A
#
# COMPACT_ATOMS: atom_id res chain seq x y z
N MET A 1 6.05 3.64 -24.49
CA MET A 1 5.36 2.84 -23.45
C MET A 1 5.07 3.77 -22.29
N LEU A 2 3.86 3.74 -21.72
CA LEU A 2 3.54 4.55 -20.54
C LEU A 2 3.92 3.76 -19.28
N LYS A 3 4.55 4.40 -18.29
CA LYS A 3 4.85 3.78 -16.99
C LYS A 3 3.88 4.29 -15.94
N LEU A 4 3.40 3.40 -15.09
CA LEU A 4 2.58 3.73 -13.93
C LEU A 4 3.39 3.46 -12.66
N ILE A 5 3.40 4.42 -11.75
CA ILE A 5 3.95 4.27 -10.40
C ILE A 5 2.79 4.35 -9.42
N LEU A 6 2.57 3.25 -8.70
CA LEU A 6 1.54 3.16 -7.67
C LEU A 6 2.16 3.41 -6.30
N SER A 7 1.53 4.23 -5.48
CA SER A 7 1.98 4.50 -4.10
C SER A 7 0.89 4.17 -3.10
N THR A 8 1.27 3.56 -1.98
CA THR A 8 0.38 3.42 -0.81
C THR A 8 0.42 4.63 0.12
N GLY A 9 1.37 5.55 -0.08
CA GLY A 9 1.76 6.53 0.94
C GLY A 9 2.24 5.84 2.23
N ASN A 10 2.33 6.62 3.32
CA ASN A 10 2.62 6.10 4.64
C ASN A 10 1.38 5.40 5.24
N ILE A 11 1.42 4.07 5.32
CA ILE A 11 0.31 3.24 5.80
C ILE A 11 0.20 3.21 7.33
N VAL A 12 1.14 3.82 8.05
CA VAL A 12 1.07 3.99 9.50
C VAL A 12 0.12 5.14 9.89
N SER A 13 0.04 6.19 9.08
CA SER A 13 -0.74 7.39 9.34
C SER A 13 -2.19 7.38 8.80
N GLY A 14 -2.54 6.42 7.94
CA GLY A 14 -3.83 6.40 7.23
C GLY A 14 -4.93 5.53 7.86
N GLY A 15 -5.93 6.15 8.48
CA GLY A 15 -7.29 5.59 8.67
C GLY A 15 -7.43 4.42 9.68
N PRO A 16 -8.67 4.01 10.04
CA PRO A 16 -8.93 3.23 11.25
C PRO A 16 -8.16 1.92 11.22
N SER A 17 -7.39 1.68 12.29
CA SER A 17 -6.57 0.50 12.52
C SER A 17 -7.12 -0.72 11.79
N ILE A 18 -6.41 -1.20 10.77
CA ILE A 18 -6.58 -2.58 10.32
C ILE A 18 -6.41 -3.42 11.58
N VAL A 19 -7.51 -3.96 12.11
CA VAL A 19 -7.49 -4.82 13.28
C VAL A 19 -6.59 -5.99 12.92
N ARG A 20 -5.36 -5.97 13.46
CA ARG A 20 -4.34 -6.98 13.24
C ARG A 20 -4.78 -8.27 13.93
N LYS A 21 -5.56 -9.10 13.23
CA LYS A 21 -5.76 -10.50 13.64
C LYS A 21 -4.39 -11.20 13.53
N PRO A 22 -3.88 -11.83 14.58
CA PRO A 22 -2.66 -12.63 14.48
C PRO A 22 -2.84 -13.69 13.38
N GLY A 23 -1.93 -13.72 12.40
CA GLY A 23 -1.80 -14.82 11.44
C GLY A 23 -2.52 -14.71 10.08
N ALA A 24 -3.08 -13.55 9.67
CA ALA A 24 -3.94 -13.52 8.46
C ALA A 24 -3.55 -12.59 7.30
N TYR A 25 -2.50 -11.76 7.38
CA TYR A 25 -2.20 -10.81 6.31
C TYR A 25 -0.87 -11.10 5.60
N ARG A 26 -0.98 -11.55 4.34
CA ARG A 26 0.12 -11.62 3.38
C ARG A 26 0.44 -10.21 2.89
N SER A 27 1.70 -9.89 2.57
CA SER A 27 2.10 -8.58 2.06
C SER A 27 1.29 -8.11 0.84
N ASN A 28 0.84 -9.02 -0.04
CA ASN A 28 -0.10 -8.69 -1.12
C ASN A 28 -1.44 -8.10 -0.62
N PHE A 29 -1.99 -8.60 0.48
CA PHE A 29 -3.23 -8.06 1.04
C PHE A 29 -3.01 -6.68 1.65
N GLU A 30 -1.89 -6.46 2.34
CA GLU A 30 -1.53 -5.14 2.86
C GLU A 30 -1.31 -4.14 1.72
N LEU A 31 -0.53 -4.51 0.70
CA LEU A 31 -0.29 -3.71 -0.50
C LEU A 31 -1.60 -3.34 -1.20
N THR A 32 -2.41 -4.35 -1.55
CA THR A 32 -3.62 -4.14 -2.35
C THR A 32 -4.67 -3.31 -1.62
N ASN A 33 -4.88 -3.52 -0.32
CA ASN A 33 -5.83 -2.70 0.43
C ASN A 33 -5.31 -1.30 0.68
N SER A 34 -4.02 -1.14 0.96
CA SER A 34 -3.41 0.19 1.12
C SER A 34 -3.50 1.00 -0.18
N LEU A 35 -3.24 0.38 -1.33
CA LEU A 35 -3.44 1.02 -2.64
C LEU A 35 -4.89 1.44 -2.85
N ARG A 36 -5.87 0.54 -2.62
CA ARG A 36 -7.30 0.89 -2.75
C ARG A 36 -7.69 2.05 -1.83
N SER A 37 -7.25 2.00 -0.57
CA SER A 37 -7.52 3.06 0.41
C SER A 37 -6.92 4.38 -0.04
N ASN A 38 -5.68 4.36 -0.53
CA ASN A 38 -4.99 5.58 -0.97
C ASN A 38 -5.63 6.17 -2.23
N PHE A 39 -6.04 5.34 -3.19
CA PHE A 39 -6.78 5.81 -4.38
C PHE A 39 -8.11 6.45 -4.00
N LEU A 40 -8.87 5.82 -3.09
CA LEU A 40 -10.15 6.35 -2.63
C LEU A 40 -10.00 7.67 -1.87
N ALA A 41 -8.96 7.83 -1.06
CA ALA A 41 -8.65 9.07 -0.35
C ALA A 41 -8.36 10.20 -1.34
N ALA A 42 -7.42 9.99 -2.28
CA ALA A 42 -7.07 10.99 -3.30
C ALA A 42 -8.26 11.38 -4.21
N GLN A 43 -9.11 10.41 -4.55
CA GLN A 43 -10.35 10.68 -5.31
C GLN A 43 -11.39 11.47 -4.49
N ALA A 44 -11.42 11.31 -3.17
CA ALA A 44 -12.32 12.08 -2.30
C ALA A 44 -11.83 13.52 -2.14
N GLU A 45 -10.53 13.71 -1.89
CA GLU A 45 -9.89 15.02 -1.73
C GLU A 45 -10.08 15.90 -2.98
N SER A 46 -9.77 15.37 -4.17
CA SER A 46 -9.98 16.08 -5.45
C SER A 46 -11.44 16.47 -5.72
N ASN A 47 -12.40 15.65 -5.26
CA ASN A 47 -13.82 15.98 -5.37
C ASN A 47 -14.23 17.12 -4.43
N ASP A 48 -13.66 17.19 -3.23
CA ASP A 48 -13.95 18.27 -2.28
C ASP A 48 -13.27 19.59 -2.71
N GLU A 49 -12.04 19.56 -3.22
CA GLU A 49 -11.38 20.72 -3.84
C GLU A 49 -12.19 21.31 -5.00
N SER A 50 -12.80 20.45 -5.83
CA SER A 50 -13.67 20.88 -6.93
C SER A 50 -14.96 21.55 -6.48
N ARG A 51 -15.43 21.25 -5.25
CA ARG A 51 -16.64 21.86 -4.66
C ARG A 51 -16.36 23.22 -4.05
N ASP A 52 -15.24 23.36 -3.35
CA ASP A 52 -14.85 24.63 -2.73
C ASP A 52 -14.47 25.69 -3.77
N SER A 53 -13.88 25.28 -4.90
CA SER A 53 -13.63 26.17 -6.04
C SER A 53 -14.92 26.59 -6.77
N ALA A 54 -15.96 25.75 -6.78
CA ALA A 54 -17.28 26.08 -7.34
C ALA A 54 -18.15 26.95 -6.42
N SER A 55 -17.97 26.88 -5.09
CA SER A 55 -18.69 27.73 -4.13
C SER A 55 -18.12 29.15 -4.08
N THR A 56 -16.81 29.30 -4.25
CA THR A 56 -16.12 30.60 -4.26
C THR A 56 -16.44 31.45 -5.50
N SER A 57 -16.98 30.84 -6.56
CA SER A 57 -17.33 31.52 -7.83
C SER A 57 -18.76 32.07 -7.89
N VAL A 58 -19.55 31.98 -6.80
CA VAL A 58 -20.96 32.43 -6.77
C VAL A 58 -21.20 33.69 -5.90
N GLU A 59 -20.25 34.13 -5.08
CA GLU A 59 -20.40 35.40 -4.33
C GLU A 59 -19.92 36.61 -5.15
N GLY A 60 -20.70 36.93 -6.17
CA GLY A 60 -20.49 38.09 -7.04
C GLY A 60 -21.79 38.78 -7.39
N SER A 61 -22.62 39.15 -6.41
CA SER A 61 -23.53 40.32 -6.42
C SER A 61 -24.60 40.21 -5.32
N GLN A 62 -24.50 41.06 -4.29
CA GLN A 62 -25.61 41.87 -3.79
C GLN A 62 -25.15 42.77 -2.63
N GLN A 63 -25.13 44.07 -2.90
CA GLN A 63 -25.06 45.13 -1.90
C GLN A 63 -26.38 45.19 -1.12
N GLY A 64 -26.30 45.12 0.21
CA GLY A 64 -27.46 45.24 1.10
C GLY A 64 -27.01 45.74 2.48
N ARG A 65 -27.07 47.06 2.66
CA ARG A 65 -26.70 47.82 3.85
C ARG A 65 -27.76 47.69 4.94
N THR A 66 -27.46 47.11 6.11
CA THR A 66 -28.12 47.43 7.39
C THR A 66 -27.24 47.12 8.61
N THR A 67 -27.19 48.10 9.51
CA THR A 67 -26.49 48.21 10.80
C THR A 67 -26.93 47.21 11.88
N PRO A 68 -26.06 46.84 12.85
CA PRO A 68 -26.44 46.05 14.03
C PRO A 68 -26.74 46.94 15.26
N PRO A 69 -27.63 46.54 16.19
CA PRO A 69 -27.63 47.10 17.52
C PRO A 69 -26.75 46.27 18.47
N ALA A 70 -25.99 47.00 19.26
CA ALA A 70 -25.20 46.52 20.39
C ALA A 70 -26.09 46.03 21.54
N ASN A 71 -25.62 45.03 22.28
CA ASN A 71 -25.74 44.99 23.73
C ASN A 71 -24.66 44.07 24.31
N GLY A 72 -23.77 44.66 25.09
CA GLY A 72 -22.67 43.98 25.74
C GLY A 72 -23.04 43.35 27.08
N ARG A 73 -22.23 42.37 27.49
CA ARG A 73 -21.88 42.19 28.90
C ARG A 73 -20.49 41.56 29.00
N ALA A 74 -19.63 42.24 29.74
CA ALA A 74 -18.22 41.93 29.95
C ALA A 74 -18.00 40.94 31.13
N THR A 75 -16.72 40.64 31.35
CA THR A 75 -16.03 39.96 32.48
C THR A 75 -15.80 38.46 32.28
N ALA A 76 -14.62 37.87 32.50
CA ALA A 76 -13.31 38.38 32.93
C ALA A 76 -12.20 37.40 32.51
N THR A 77 -11.01 37.96 32.27
CA THR A 77 -9.72 37.31 32.13
C THR A 77 -9.30 36.68 33.46
N ALA A 78 -8.83 35.43 33.44
CA ALA A 78 -8.04 34.85 34.53
C ALA A 78 -6.83 34.11 33.94
N THR A 79 -5.70 34.79 34.00
CA THR A 79 -4.35 34.25 33.84
C THR A 79 -4.01 33.45 35.11
N ALA A 80 -3.49 32.23 34.96
CA ALA A 80 -2.77 31.56 36.03
C ALA A 80 -1.53 30.86 35.47
N THR A 81 -0.39 31.25 36.01
CA THR A 81 0.97 30.78 35.72
C THR A 81 1.44 29.86 36.85
N ALA A 82 2.40 28.98 36.52
CA ALA A 82 3.33 28.27 37.41
C ALA A 82 2.75 26.98 38.08
N THR A 83 3.49 25.90 38.37
CA THR A 83 4.94 25.65 38.46
C THR A 83 5.21 24.13 38.37
N THR A 84 6.40 23.81 37.91
CA THR A 84 7.25 22.61 38.06
C THR A 84 7.02 21.70 39.28
N ALA A 85 7.10 20.37 39.08
CA ALA A 85 7.78 19.43 40.00
C ALA A 85 8.06 18.08 39.32
N ALA A 86 9.33 17.68 39.30
CA ALA A 86 9.81 16.34 39.01
C ALA A 86 9.82 15.48 40.29
N ILE A 87 9.79 14.15 40.16
CA ILE A 87 10.52 13.15 40.98
C ILE A 87 10.44 11.78 40.26
N ALA A 88 11.50 11.01 40.41
CA ALA A 88 11.89 9.83 39.63
C ALA A 88 11.78 8.51 40.42
N LYS A 89 11.82 7.38 39.67
CA LYS A 89 12.26 5.99 40.02
C LYS A 89 11.41 5.25 41.09
N THR A 90 11.15 3.93 41.08
CA THR A 90 11.98 2.75 40.70
C THR A 90 11.10 1.46 40.63
N SER A 91 11.53 0.49 39.83
CA SER A 91 11.38 -0.99 39.82
C SER A 91 10.61 -1.77 40.91
N SER A 92 9.86 -2.83 40.54
CA SER A 92 10.24 -4.29 40.60
C SER A 92 9.07 -5.30 40.83
N SER A 93 9.08 -6.37 40.01
CA SER A 93 8.74 -7.80 40.25
C SER A 93 7.39 -8.31 40.81
N THR A 94 6.74 -9.14 39.99
CA THR A 94 6.31 -10.56 40.19
C THR A 94 5.70 -11.01 41.54
N THR A 95 4.50 -11.63 41.53
CA THR A 95 4.22 -13.04 41.94
C THR A 95 2.71 -13.40 41.87
N THR A 96 2.44 -14.60 41.39
CA THR A 96 1.20 -15.39 41.24
C THR A 96 0.63 -15.92 42.56
N THR A 97 -0.69 -15.95 42.79
CA THR A 97 -1.46 -17.12 43.32
C THR A 97 -2.99 -16.88 43.49
N THR A 98 -3.78 -17.73 42.82
CA THR A 98 -4.89 -18.59 43.29
C THR A 98 -6.00 -18.08 44.25
N THR A 99 -7.21 -17.98 43.67
CA THR A 99 -8.53 -18.49 44.09
C THR A 99 -8.92 -18.62 45.57
N THR A 100 -10.01 -17.95 45.98
CA THR A 100 -11.18 -18.58 46.66
C THR A 100 -12.41 -17.67 46.67
N ALA A 101 -13.58 -18.26 46.39
CA ALA A 101 -14.90 -17.64 46.38
C ALA A 101 -15.50 -17.53 47.80
N THR A 102 -16.45 -16.60 48.03
CA THR A 102 -17.64 -16.77 48.91
C THR A 102 -18.63 -15.58 48.77
N THR A 103 -19.83 -15.92 48.26
CA THR A 103 -21.20 -15.37 48.38
C THR A 103 -21.57 -13.87 48.47
N THR A 104 -22.54 -13.54 47.61
CA THR A 104 -23.52 -12.44 47.57
C THR A 104 -24.49 -12.37 48.78
N PRO A 105 -25.20 -11.23 48.98
CA PRO A 105 -26.57 -11.16 48.47
C PRO A 105 -26.99 -9.83 47.80
N SER A 106 -27.75 -10.01 46.72
CA SER A 106 -28.80 -9.20 46.06
C SER A 106 -29.38 -7.98 46.80
N VAL A 107 -29.45 -6.82 46.11
CA VAL A 107 -30.66 -5.99 45.91
C VAL A 107 -30.58 -5.25 44.55
N SER A 108 -31.59 -5.42 43.70
CA SER A 108 -31.94 -4.57 42.51
C SER A 108 -33.29 -3.87 42.81
N PRO A 109 -33.88 -2.98 41.99
CA PRO A 109 -33.47 -2.41 40.69
C PRO A 109 -33.72 -0.88 40.55
N THR A 110 -33.22 -0.23 39.48
CA THR A 110 -34.05 0.70 38.67
C THR A 110 -33.40 1.01 37.32
N ARG A 111 -34.23 0.86 36.30
CA ARG A 111 -33.97 1.01 34.87
C ARG A 111 -34.37 2.42 34.47
N ALA A 112 -33.43 3.23 33.98
CA ALA A 112 -33.72 4.47 33.26
C ALA A 112 -33.07 4.36 31.88
N GLY A 113 -33.90 4.13 30.86
CA GLY A 113 -33.48 4.16 29.46
C GLY A 113 -33.49 5.58 28.93
N ASN A 114 -32.45 5.96 28.20
CA ASN A 114 -32.48 7.12 27.30
C ASN A 114 -32.23 6.63 25.88
N GLY A 115 -33.19 7.00 25.00
CA GLY A 115 -33.44 6.40 23.71
C GLY A 115 -32.44 6.77 22.61
N HIS A 116 -32.30 5.83 21.67
CA HIS A 116 -31.75 6.10 20.35
C HIS A 116 -32.83 6.76 19.49
N ALA A 117 -32.59 8.00 19.08
CA ALA A 117 -33.39 8.66 18.06
C ALA A 117 -33.00 8.11 16.69
N ASN A 118 -33.86 7.28 16.10
CA ASN A 118 -33.80 6.91 14.69
C ASN A 118 -34.24 8.10 13.83
N GLY A 119 -33.27 8.92 13.42
CA GLY A 119 -33.44 9.84 12.31
C GLY A 119 -33.27 9.09 10.99
N GLY A 120 -34.38 8.66 10.39
CA GLY A 120 -34.40 8.15 9.02
C GLY A 120 -34.07 9.27 8.04
N ALA A 121 -32.79 9.44 7.73
CA ALA A 121 -32.36 10.22 6.58
C ALA A 121 -32.37 9.30 5.36
N ASP A 122 -33.24 9.61 4.40
CA ASP A 122 -33.25 9.07 3.05
C ASP A 122 -31.87 9.25 2.40
N HIS A 123 -30.98 8.27 2.56
CA HIS A 123 -29.79 8.16 1.74
C HIS A 123 -30.20 7.70 0.34
N LYS A 124 -30.70 8.64 -0.48
CA LYS A 124 -30.49 8.55 -1.93
C LYS A 124 -29.00 8.25 -2.12
N LYS A 125 -28.67 7.06 -2.62
CA LYS A 125 -27.31 6.67 -3.03
C LYS A 125 -26.80 7.72 -4.01
N ARG A 126 -26.17 8.79 -3.53
CA ARG A 126 -25.48 9.76 -4.39
C ARG A 126 -24.36 8.96 -5.04
N ARG A 127 -24.54 8.64 -6.32
CA ARG A 127 -23.50 8.04 -7.16
C ARG A 127 -22.25 8.88 -6.97
N ARG A 128 -21.21 8.34 -6.33
CA ARG A 128 -19.90 9.00 -6.28
C ARG A 128 -19.38 8.94 -7.71
N ARG A 129 -19.55 10.03 -8.45
CA ARG A 129 -18.91 10.18 -9.75
C ARG A 129 -17.40 10.14 -9.49
N GLN A 130 -16.70 9.23 -10.16
CA GLN A 130 -15.24 9.24 -10.12
C GLN A 130 -14.75 10.58 -10.69
N PRO A 131 -13.79 11.24 -10.03
CA PRO A 131 -13.21 12.46 -10.55
C PRO A 131 -12.41 12.15 -11.84
N PRO A 132 -12.22 13.13 -12.75
CA PRO A 132 -11.33 12.97 -13.89
C PRO A 132 -9.95 12.49 -13.44
N LEU A 133 -9.28 11.65 -14.25
CA LEU A 133 -8.00 11.02 -13.87
C LEU A 133 -6.95 12.08 -13.51
N ALA A 134 -6.88 13.17 -14.27
CA ALA A 134 -5.93 14.26 -14.05
C ALA A 134 -6.11 15.00 -12.70
N ALA A 135 -7.27 14.89 -12.05
CA ALA A 135 -7.57 15.60 -10.80
C ALA A 135 -6.87 14.98 -9.58
N TRP A 136 -6.55 13.68 -9.63
CA TRP A 136 -6.00 12.94 -8.48
C TRP A 136 -4.76 12.11 -8.83
N THR A 137 -4.29 12.21 -10.08
CA THR A 137 -3.02 11.63 -10.54
C THR A 137 -2.06 12.73 -10.96
N TYR A 138 -0.79 12.37 -11.18
CA TYR A 138 0.22 13.30 -11.66
C TYR A 138 1.02 12.66 -12.79
N ARG A 139 1.21 13.38 -13.90
CA ARG A 139 1.99 12.91 -15.04
C ARG A 139 3.27 13.71 -15.17
N GLU A 140 4.40 13.01 -15.21
CA GLU A 140 5.72 13.56 -15.49
C GLU A 140 6.31 12.83 -16.70
N GLY A 141 6.35 13.50 -17.85
CA GLY A 141 6.76 12.88 -19.11
C GLY A 141 5.93 11.63 -19.45
N SER A 142 6.60 10.47 -19.49
CA SER A 142 5.99 9.16 -19.75
C SER A 142 5.62 8.37 -18.48
N VAL A 143 5.69 8.99 -17.31
CA VAL A 143 5.34 8.38 -16.03
C VAL A 143 4.03 8.97 -15.51
N LEU A 144 3.13 8.11 -15.06
CA LEU A 144 1.90 8.46 -14.38
C LEU A 144 1.94 7.95 -12.93
N TYR A 145 1.91 8.86 -11.98
CA TYR A 145 1.82 8.58 -10.56
C TYR A 145 0.35 8.43 -10.15
N VAL A 146 0.04 7.32 -9.48
CA VAL A 146 -1.30 6.96 -9.03
C VAL A 146 -1.24 6.55 -7.54
N PRO A 147 -1.85 7.31 -6.62
CA PRO A 147 -2.37 8.66 -6.84
C PRO A 147 -1.24 9.66 -7.10
N ARG A 148 -1.58 10.93 -7.28
CA ARG A 148 -0.62 12.03 -7.21
C ARG A 148 0.20 11.92 -5.92
N ILE A 149 1.49 12.19 -6.01
CA ILE A 149 2.39 12.27 -4.87
C ILE A 149 2.98 13.67 -4.84
N ASP A 150 2.58 14.45 -3.85
CA ASP A 150 3.09 15.79 -3.61
C ASP A 150 4.26 15.71 -2.64
N TRP A 151 5.45 15.45 -3.18
CA TRP A 151 6.66 15.58 -2.40
C TRP A 151 6.88 17.06 -2.09
N PRO A 152 7.08 17.43 -0.81
CA PRO A 152 7.46 18.80 -0.49
C PRO A 152 8.72 19.15 -1.27
N LEU A 153 8.62 20.17 -2.12
CA LEU A 153 9.78 20.70 -2.85
C LEU A 153 10.89 20.95 -1.84
N ASN A 154 12.12 20.55 -2.19
CA ASN A 154 13.37 20.84 -1.49
C ASN A 154 13.25 22.11 -0.64
N ALA A 155 13.29 21.97 0.68
CA ALA A 155 13.30 23.07 1.65
C ALA A 155 14.62 23.85 1.60
N GLY A 156 14.99 24.33 0.41
CA GLY A 156 16.22 25.06 0.09
C GLY A 156 16.02 26.27 -0.82
N ALA A 157 14.78 26.57 -1.21
CA ALA A 157 14.43 27.84 -1.84
C ALA A 157 13.16 28.38 -1.14
N ASP A 158 13.32 29.53 -0.49
CA ASP A 158 12.24 30.47 -0.15
C ASP A 158 11.37 30.11 1.08
N VAL A 159 12.01 30.00 2.26
CA VAL A 159 11.30 30.11 3.55
C VAL A 159 10.96 31.59 3.80
N GLU A 160 9.91 32.09 3.16
CA GLU A 160 9.14 33.28 3.59
C GLU A 160 8.04 33.56 2.56
N THR A 161 6.93 32.81 2.60
CA THR A 161 5.55 33.25 2.25
C THR A 161 4.67 32.07 1.86
N ARG A 162 4.25 31.26 2.83
CA ARG A 162 2.96 30.57 2.73
C ARG A 162 2.21 30.69 4.05
N SER A 163 1.24 31.59 4.05
CA SER A 163 0.23 31.69 5.09
C SER A 163 -0.51 30.37 5.22
N SER A 164 -0.80 30.02 6.46
CA SER A 164 -1.59 28.89 6.92
C SER A 164 -2.89 28.70 6.12
N SER A 165 -2.86 27.86 5.09
CA SER A 165 -4.05 27.20 4.56
C SER A 165 -3.94 25.72 4.89
N SER A 166 -4.69 25.31 5.91
CA SER A 166 -4.85 23.94 6.35
C SER A 166 -5.51 23.08 5.25
N GLY A 167 -4.79 22.07 4.75
CA GLY A 167 -5.33 21.05 3.84
C GLY A 167 -4.23 20.13 3.32
N SER A 168 -4.11 18.94 3.93
CA SER A 168 -3.20 17.83 3.61
C SER A 168 -1.69 18.13 3.65
N SER A 169 -1.10 18.10 4.86
CA SER A 169 0.35 18.03 5.04
C SER A 169 0.85 16.62 4.75
N SER A 170 1.12 16.29 3.48
CA SER A 170 2.15 15.29 3.18
C SER A 170 3.50 15.91 3.53
N SER A 171 3.82 15.97 4.82
CA SER A 171 5.18 16.24 5.28
C SER A 171 6.04 15.04 4.87
N GLY A 172 6.40 14.98 3.58
CA GLY A 172 7.35 14.00 3.07
C GLY A 172 8.65 14.11 3.85
N GLY A 173 9.30 12.97 4.08
CA GLY A 173 10.47 12.89 4.95
C GLY A 173 10.20 12.34 6.34
N LEU A 174 11.25 11.76 6.92
CA LEU A 174 11.29 11.35 8.32
C LEU A 174 11.41 12.57 9.25
N GLN A 175 10.88 12.44 10.47
CA GLN A 175 10.83 13.54 11.44
C GLN A 175 12.15 13.75 12.19
N GLU A 176 12.97 12.71 12.32
CA GLU A 176 14.29 12.77 12.95
C GLU A 176 15.41 12.63 11.91
N GLU A 177 16.66 12.82 12.35
CA GLU A 177 17.86 12.61 11.53
C GLU A 177 17.95 11.16 11.01
N GLU A 178 18.47 10.96 9.79
CA GLU A 178 18.64 9.63 9.16
C GLU A 178 19.29 8.61 10.11
N THR A 179 20.28 9.05 10.90
CA THR A 179 21.03 8.19 11.83
C THR A 179 20.20 7.61 12.97
N GLN A 180 19.01 8.16 13.24
CA GLN A 180 18.09 7.66 14.27
C GLN A 180 17.19 6.54 13.76
N TYR A 181 17.23 6.19 12.47
CA TYR A 181 16.38 5.16 11.90
C TYR A 181 17.15 3.89 11.54
N ASP A 182 16.43 2.77 11.63
CA ASP A 182 16.70 1.56 10.88
C ASP A 182 15.68 1.47 9.73
N ILE A 183 16.17 1.69 8.52
CA ILE A 183 15.41 1.68 7.27
C ILE A 183 15.72 0.37 6.55
N THR A 184 14.69 -0.47 6.47
CA THR A 184 14.73 -1.72 5.69
C THR A 184 13.89 -1.55 4.44
N VAL A 185 14.47 -1.92 3.30
CA VAL A 185 13.83 -1.91 1.99
C VAL A 185 13.91 -3.30 1.39
N LYS A 186 12.79 -3.78 0.84
CA LYS A 186 12.73 -5.04 0.11
C LYS A 186 12.21 -4.79 -1.30
N LEU A 187 13.03 -5.10 -2.29
CA LEU A 187 12.70 -4.96 -3.71
C LEU A 187 12.34 -6.33 -4.29
N PHE A 188 11.13 -6.44 -4.80
CA PHE A 188 10.60 -7.61 -5.48
C PHE A 188 10.67 -7.39 -6.99
N PHE A 189 11.52 -8.16 -7.66
CA PHE A 189 11.48 -8.28 -9.12
C PHE A 189 10.34 -9.25 -9.49
N LEU A 190 9.49 -8.85 -10.43
CA LEU A 190 8.34 -9.65 -10.84
C LEU A 190 8.68 -10.52 -12.07
N PRO A 191 7.92 -11.61 -12.33
CA PRO A 191 8.28 -12.58 -13.38
C PRO A 191 8.45 -11.99 -14.78
N GLN A 192 7.84 -10.84 -15.07
CA GLN A 192 7.93 -10.19 -16.37
C GLN A 192 9.15 -9.26 -16.50
N ALA A 193 9.91 -9.03 -15.41
CA ALA A 193 11.10 -8.20 -15.41
C ALA A 193 12.32 -8.97 -15.94
N SER A 194 12.75 -8.63 -17.17
CA SER A 194 13.98 -9.16 -17.75
C SER A 194 15.20 -8.74 -16.93
N VAL A 195 16.25 -9.56 -16.89
CA VAL A 195 17.50 -9.24 -16.17
C VAL A 195 18.09 -7.90 -16.60
N ALA A 196 18.01 -7.57 -17.89
CA ALA A 196 18.52 -6.32 -18.44
C ALA A 196 17.80 -5.08 -17.85
N ASP A 197 16.51 -5.20 -17.53
CA ASP A 197 15.73 -4.07 -17.00
C ASP A 197 15.84 -3.94 -15.48
N ARG A 198 16.21 -5.01 -14.76
CA ARG A 198 16.21 -5.03 -13.28
C ARG A 198 17.10 -3.95 -12.65
N ALA A 199 18.22 -3.60 -13.31
CA ALA A 199 19.08 -2.52 -12.86
C ALA A 199 18.36 -1.16 -12.86
N GLN A 200 17.70 -0.83 -13.97
CA GLN A 200 16.90 0.39 -14.09
C GLN A 200 15.73 0.38 -13.10
N TYR A 201 15.05 -0.75 -12.94
CA TYR A 201 13.95 -0.88 -11.98
C TYR A 201 14.39 -0.63 -10.54
N ALA A 202 15.58 -1.12 -10.15
CA ALA A 202 16.10 -0.88 -8.81
C ALA A 202 16.43 0.60 -8.57
N GLU A 203 17.05 1.28 -9.54
CA GLU A 203 17.33 2.72 -9.47
C GLU A 203 16.05 3.54 -9.32
N GLU A 204 15.04 3.25 -10.14
CA GLU A 204 13.75 3.93 -10.08
C GLU A 204 13.03 3.69 -8.73
N ALA A 205 12.98 2.44 -8.29
CA ALA A 205 12.29 2.07 -7.07
C ALA A 205 12.95 2.68 -5.83
N LEU A 206 14.29 2.64 -5.74
CA LEU A 206 15.02 3.24 -4.63
C LEU A 206 14.96 4.76 -4.66
N ALA A 207 15.01 5.41 -5.85
CA ALA A 207 14.85 6.86 -5.96
C ALA A 207 13.52 7.33 -5.36
N LEU A 208 12.43 6.57 -5.53
CA LEU A 208 11.14 6.85 -4.91
C LEU A 208 11.21 6.73 -3.38
N VAL A 209 11.84 5.68 -2.85
CA VAL A 209 12.00 5.50 -1.40
C VAL A 209 12.85 6.60 -0.78
N PHE A 210 13.97 6.96 -1.39
CA PHE A 210 14.83 8.04 -0.92
C PHE A 210 14.08 9.37 -0.89
N ARG A 211 13.32 9.68 -1.94
CA ARG A 211 12.51 10.90 -2.01
C ARG A 211 11.36 10.92 -1.01
N GLU A 212 10.71 9.78 -0.79
CA GLU A 212 9.62 9.63 0.18
C GLU A 212 10.09 9.81 1.62
N LEU A 213 11.21 9.19 1.96
CA LEU A 213 11.77 9.21 3.32
C LEU A 213 12.67 10.42 3.58
N GLY A 214 13.05 11.17 2.54
CA GLY A 214 13.96 12.31 2.67
C GLY A 214 15.35 11.90 3.15
N VAL A 215 15.85 10.74 2.70
CA VAL A 215 17.15 10.19 3.08
C VAL A 215 17.98 9.86 1.85
N ASP A 216 19.31 9.91 1.98
CA ASP A 216 20.24 9.58 0.89
C ASP A 216 20.75 8.14 0.97
N ARG A 217 20.53 7.48 2.12
CA ARG A 217 21.00 6.13 2.39
C ARG A 217 20.00 5.33 3.22
N ILE A 218 19.97 4.02 2.98
CA ILE A 218 19.21 3.03 3.76
C ILE A 218 20.12 2.01 4.45
N ASP A 219 19.62 1.37 5.50
CA ASP A 219 20.39 0.45 6.34
C ASP A 219 20.44 -0.95 5.75
N LEU A 220 19.32 -1.46 5.21
CA LEU A 220 19.24 -2.80 4.62
C LEU A 220 18.43 -2.79 3.32
N LEU A 221 19.03 -3.28 2.23
CA LEU A 221 18.33 -3.62 0.98
C LEU A 221 18.26 -5.13 0.82
N VAL A 222 17.05 -5.67 0.74
CA VAL A 222 16.78 -7.08 0.46
C VAL A 222 16.27 -7.24 -0.97
N LEU A 223 16.90 -8.10 -1.77
CA LEU A 223 16.40 -8.46 -3.11
C LEU A 223 15.60 -9.75 -3.06
N SER A 224 14.39 -9.72 -3.63
CA SER A 224 13.52 -10.87 -3.83
C SER A 224 13.38 -11.12 -5.34
N PHE A 225 13.77 -12.32 -5.76
CA PHE A 225 13.81 -12.73 -7.15
C PHE A 225 12.55 -13.49 -7.58
N PRO A 226 12.18 -13.46 -8.86
CA PRO A 226 11.03 -14.22 -9.36
C PRO A 226 11.26 -15.74 -9.21
N GLY A 227 10.20 -16.48 -8.93
CA GLY A 227 10.26 -17.94 -8.84
C GLY A 227 10.95 -18.49 -7.59
N MET A 228 11.13 -17.64 -6.57
CA MET A 228 11.68 -18.01 -5.27
C MET A 228 10.58 -18.10 -4.20
N SER A 229 10.50 -19.23 -3.51
CA SER A 229 9.72 -19.46 -2.30
C SER A 229 10.51 -20.34 -1.34
N PHE A 230 10.26 -20.19 -0.04
CA PHE A 230 10.81 -21.06 0.98
C PHE A 230 9.74 -22.09 1.41
N GLU A 231 9.77 -23.27 0.79
CA GLU A 231 8.78 -24.33 0.99
C GLU A 231 9.41 -25.60 1.55
N GLY A 232 8.58 -26.45 2.15
CA GLY A 232 8.94 -27.79 2.66
C GLY A 232 8.29 -28.09 4.01
N ASP A 233 7.88 -29.35 4.21
CA ASP A 233 7.21 -29.81 5.43
C ASP A 233 8.20 -30.39 6.46
N CYS A 234 9.45 -30.58 6.05
CA CYS A 234 10.55 -31.01 6.91
C CYS A 234 11.86 -30.32 6.49
N GLU A 235 12.75 -30.12 7.45
CA GLU A 235 13.95 -29.27 7.32
C GLU A 235 14.86 -29.65 6.13
N TRP A 236 15.01 -30.94 5.84
CA TRP A 236 15.93 -31.43 4.82
C TRP A 236 15.35 -31.39 3.39
N GLU A 237 14.04 -31.60 3.24
CA GLU A 237 13.40 -31.51 1.93
C GLU A 237 13.22 -30.05 1.52
N ALA A 238 12.93 -29.18 2.49
CA ALA A 238 12.87 -27.74 2.28
C ALA A 238 14.19 -27.21 1.70
N ASP A 239 15.31 -27.58 2.32
CA ASP A 239 16.62 -27.11 1.90
C ASP A 239 16.97 -27.51 0.46
N LYS A 240 16.64 -28.75 0.06
CA LYS A 240 16.87 -29.24 -1.31
C LYS A 240 15.98 -28.57 -2.35
N ILE A 241 14.69 -28.43 -2.06
CA ILE A 241 13.75 -27.80 -2.98
C ILE A 241 14.15 -26.34 -3.19
N ASN A 242 14.41 -25.61 -2.10
CA ASN A 242 14.76 -24.19 -2.14
C ASN A 242 16.13 -23.95 -2.79
N ALA A 243 17.05 -24.92 -2.72
CA ALA A 243 18.35 -24.87 -3.40
C ALA A 243 18.27 -24.90 -4.94
N LEU A 244 17.18 -25.42 -5.51
CA LEU A 244 16.99 -25.61 -6.96
C LEU A 244 16.10 -24.53 -7.60
N GLN A 245 15.56 -23.61 -6.81
CA GLN A 245 14.67 -22.56 -7.31
C GLN A 245 15.43 -21.41 -7.97
N GLY A 246 14.70 -20.62 -8.76
CA GLY A 246 15.21 -19.44 -9.44
C GLY A 246 16.21 -19.76 -10.55
N ASN A 247 17.14 -18.84 -10.77
CA ASN A 247 18.20 -18.96 -11.77
C ASN A 247 19.47 -18.27 -11.27
N ASP A 248 20.48 -19.07 -10.91
CA ASP A 248 21.74 -18.61 -10.32
C ASP A 248 22.45 -17.55 -11.19
N ASP A 249 22.42 -17.68 -12.52
CA ASP A 249 23.09 -16.73 -13.41
C ASP A 249 22.37 -15.38 -13.47
N GLU A 250 21.04 -15.42 -13.56
CA GLU A 250 20.24 -14.19 -13.56
C GLU A 250 20.33 -13.43 -12.24
N GLU A 251 20.33 -14.16 -11.12
CA GLU A 251 20.41 -13.59 -9.79
C GLU A 251 21.76 -12.94 -9.52
N VAL A 252 22.86 -13.61 -9.87
CA VAL A 252 24.22 -13.05 -9.76
C VAL A 252 24.36 -11.82 -10.65
N ALA A 253 23.90 -11.88 -11.89
CA ALA A 253 23.93 -10.72 -12.79
C ALA A 253 23.11 -9.55 -12.25
N THR A 254 21.91 -9.83 -11.71
CA THR A 254 21.05 -8.81 -11.09
C THR A 254 21.72 -8.22 -9.85
N TRP A 255 22.28 -9.05 -8.96
CA TRP A 255 22.95 -8.63 -7.73
C TRP A 255 24.11 -7.68 -8.01
N ALA A 256 24.98 -8.06 -8.93
CA ALA A 256 26.14 -7.26 -9.35
C ALA A 256 25.71 -5.91 -9.95
N ALA A 257 24.67 -5.90 -10.78
CA ALA A 257 24.18 -4.67 -11.43
C ALA A 257 23.41 -3.75 -10.47
N THR A 258 22.85 -4.28 -9.37
CA THR A 258 21.98 -3.54 -8.45
C THR A 258 22.59 -3.41 -7.06
N ALA A 259 22.39 -4.39 -6.19
CA ALA A 259 22.75 -4.37 -4.78
C ALA A 259 24.21 -3.96 -4.55
N GLU A 260 25.15 -4.54 -5.30
CA GLU A 260 26.57 -4.16 -5.18
C GLU A 260 26.83 -2.72 -5.62
N THR A 261 26.17 -2.27 -6.69
CA THR A 261 26.30 -0.89 -7.19
C THR A 261 25.86 0.10 -6.11
N PHE A 262 24.71 -0.11 -5.47
CA PHE A 262 24.22 0.77 -4.41
C PHE A 262 25.10 0.73 -3.14
N ALA A 263 25.64 -0.44 -2.79
CA ALA A 263 26.59 -0.56 -1.69
C ALA A 263 27.89 0.20 -1.98
N LYS A 264 28.45 0.06 -3.20
CA LYS A 264 29.67 0.77 -3.63
C LYS A 264 29.47 2.29 -3.69
N GLN A 265 28.26 2.75 -4.02
CA GLN A 265 27.88 4.17 -3.97
C GLN A 265 27.66 4.70 -2.54
N GLY A 266 27.67 3.84 -1.52
CA GLY A 266 27.41 4.24 -0.13
C GLY A 266 25.93 4.51 0.19
N ARG A 267 25.01 4.21 -0.74
CA ARG A 267 23.56 4.43 -0.60
C ARG A 267 22.85 3.32 0.18
N VAL A 268 23.52 2.18 0.37
CA VAL A 268 23.00 1.04 1.12
C VAL A 268 24.09 0.50 2.05
N ARG A 269 23.78 0.32 3.33
CA ARG A 269 24.78 -0.16 4.31
C ARG A 269 24.93 -1.67 4.34
N ARG A 270 23.83 -2.42 4.34
CA ARG A 270 23.80 -3.89 4.33
C ARG A 270 22.96 -4.38 3.17
N LEU A 271 23.39 -5.49 2.58
CA LEU A 271 22.67 -6.17 1.52
C LEU A 271 22.05 -7.45 2.06
N GLY A 272 20.93 -7.87 1.49
CA GLY A 272 20.29 -9.13 1.81
C GLY A 272 19.62 -9.78 0.60
N VAL A 273 19.45 -11.09 0.69
CA VAL A 273 18.65 -11.89 -0.24
C VAL A 273 17.39 -12.39 0.47
N ALA A 274 16.46 -12.96 -0.29
CA ALA A 274 15.29 -13.60 0.27
C ALA A 274 15.06 -14.99 -0.35
N GLU A 275 14.66 -15.93 0.51
CA GLU A 275 14.28 -17.30 0.20
C GLU A 275 15.44 -18.20 -0.28
N PHE A 276 16.69 -17.91 0.08
CA PHE A 276 17.82 -18.73 -0.37
C PHE A 276 17.97 -20.00 0.50
N GLY A 277 17.93 -21.17 -0.13
CA GLY A 277 18.33 -22.44 0.52
C GLY A 277 19.85 -22.53 0.71
N SER A 278 20.33 -23.47 1.52
CA SER A 278 21.75 -23.53 1.91
C SER A 278 22.70 -23.70 0.73
N GLU A 279 22.43 -24.63 -0.19
CA GLU A 279 23.31 -24.87 -1.34
C GLU A 279 23.29 -23.70 -2.34
N LYS A 280 22.12 -23.09 -2.55
CA LYS A 280 21.99 -21.93 -3.43
C LYS A 280 22.73 -20.73 -2.86
N LEU A 281 22.59 -20.47 -1.56
CA LEU A 281 23.33 -19.43 -0.86
C LEU A 281 24.85 -19.67 -0.97
N ALA A 282 25.31 -20.91 -0.78
CA ALA A 282 26.72 -21.24 -0.96
C ALA A 282 27.23 -20.92 -2.38
N ARG A 283 26.53 -21.40 -3.42
CA ARG A 283 26.89 -21.12 -4.82
C ARG A 283 26.85 -19.62 -5.15
N PHE A 284 25.91 -18.89 -4.56
CA PHE A 284 25.79 -17.46 -4.75
C PHE A 284 26.97 -16.70 -4.12
N LEU A 285 27.35 -17.06 -2.89
CA LEU A 285 28.47 -16.44 -2.18
C LEU A 285 29.81 -16.60 -2.91
N ASP A 286 30.01 -17.71 -3.62
CA ASP A 286 31.22 -17.95 -4.41
C ASP A 286 31.32 -17.05 -5.66
N ARG A 287 30.23 -16.36 -6.03
CA ARG A 287 30.11 -15.64 -7.30
C ARG A 287 29.95 -14.12 -7.16
N VAL A 288 29.70 -13.60 -5.96
CA VAL A 288 29.44 -12.17 -5.72
C VAL A 288 30.63 -11.49 -5.05
N ALA A 289 30.86 -10.22 -5.36
CA ALA A 289 31.96 -9.43 -4.79
C ALA A 289 31.57 -8.82 -3.44
N VAL A 290 30.30 -8.43 -3.26
CA VAL A 290 29.77 -7.98 -1.97
C VAL A 290 28.75 -9.00 -1.48
N PRO A 291 29.06 -9.81 -0.45
CA PRO A 291 28.15 -10.85 0.02
C PRO A 291 26.93 -10.24 0.73
N PRO A 292 25.76 -10.91 0.69
CA PRO A 292 24.64 -10.55 1.54
C PRO A 292 25.03 -10.72 3.01
N ALA A 293 24.58 -9.79 3.86
CA ALA A 293 24.69 -9.85 5.32
C ALA A 293 23.39 -10.39 5.96
N VAL A 294 22.34 -10.59 5.17
CA VAL A 294 21.01 -11.04 5.60
C VAL A 294 20.45 -12.01 4.56
N ASP A 295 19.78 -13.06 5.03
CA ASP A 295 18.88 -13.86 4.21
C ASP A 295 17.50 -13.91 4.89
N GLN A 296 16.49 -13.42 4.18
CA GLN A 296 15.10 -13.39 4.65
C GLN A 296 14.36 -14.65 4.20
N ILE A 297 13.86 -15.44 5.14
CA ILE A 297 13.17 -16.71 4.86
C ILE A 297 11.72 -16.71 5.34
N ASN A 298 10.83 -17.28 4.53
CA ASN A 298 9.40 -17.40 4.81
C ASN A 298 9.08 -18.75 5.47
N VAL A 299 9.15 -18.80 6.79
CA VAL A 299 8.97 -20.07 7.54
C VAL A 299 7.48 -20.37 7.77
N ARG A 300 6.69 -20.48 6.70
CA ARG A 300 5.22 -20.67 6.76
C ARG A 300 4.76 -22.05 7.23
N ASN A 301 5.44 -23.09 6.76
CA ASN A 301 5.06 -24.49 6.99
C ASN A 301 6.11 -25.28 7.78
N CYS A 302 7.28 -24.68 8.02
CA CYS A 302 8.32 -25.25 8.87
C CYS A 302 8.28 -24.59 10.25
N CYS A 303 8.49 -25.37 11.32
CA CYS A 303 8.67 -24.81 12.66
C CYS A 303 10.12 -24.37 12.92
N ASN A 304 11.06 -24.82 12.08
CA ASN A 304 12.49 -24.61 12.24
C ASN A 304 13.15 -24.26 10.91
N VAL A 305 14.18 -23.44 10.98
CA VAL A 305 15.07 -23.14 9.86
C VAL A 305 15.96 -24.38 9.60
N PRO A 306 16.17 -24.81 8.33
CA PRO A 306 17.02 -25.96 8.03
C PRO A 306 18.41 -25.89 8.67
N PRO A 307 18.87 -26.92 9.40
CA PRO A 307 20.19 -26.93 10.05
C PRO A 307 21.38 -26.64 9.11
N PRO A 308 21.41 -27.13 7.85
CA PRO A 308 22.47 -26.76 6.91
C PRO A 308 22.52 -25.25 6.65
N LEU A 309 21.37 -24.59 6.50
CA LEU A 309 21.28 -23.15 6.29
C LEU A 309 21.75 -22.39 7.54
N VAL A 310 21.35 -22.82 8.74
CA VAL A 310 21.82 -22.21 10.01
C VAL A 310 23.34 -22.32 10.15
N ALA A 311 23.91 -23.49 9.84
CA ALA A 311 25.35 -23.71 9.93
C ALA A 311 26.13 -22.83 8.94
N LEU A 312 25.68 -22.78 7.68
CA LEU A 312 26.28 -21.94 6.65
C LEU A 312 26.18 -20.45 7.01
N ALA A 313 25.00 -19.99 7.42
CA ALA A 313 24.78 -18.59 7.78
C ALA A 313 25.68 -18.16 8.95
N LYS A 314 25.82 -19.02 9.97
CA LYS A 314 26.74 -18.77 11.09
C LYS A 314 28.21 -18.72 10.66
N ASP A 315 28.64 -19.65 9.80
CA ASP A 315 30.02 -19.68 9.28
C ASP A 315 30.34 -18.41 8.47
N LYS A 316 29.38 -17.95 7.65
CA LYS A 316 29.53 -16.80 6.75
C LYS A 316 29.16 -15.45 7.37
N GLY A 317 28.67 -15.43 8.61
CA GLY A 317 28.23 -14.21 9.30
C GLY A 317 26.96 -13.60 8.70
N ILE A 318 26.06 -14.43 8.16
CA ILE A 318 24.79 -14.02 7.55
C ILE A 318 23.68 -14.13 8.59
N GLU A 319 22.88 -13.09 8.72
CA GLU A 319 21.74 -13.05 9.62
C GLU A 319 20.50 -13.65 8.94
N LEU A 320 19.87 -14.64 9.59
CA LEU A 320 18.63 -15.24 9.11
C LEU A 320 17.43 -14.53 9.74
N LEU A 321 16.62 -13.87 8.91
CA LEU A 321 15.45 -13.13 9.35
C LEU A 321 14.17 -13.78 8.81
N VAL A 322 13.13 -13.85 9.64
CA VAL A 322 11.83 -14.38 9.20
C VAL A 322 10.95 -13.26 8.67
N HIS A 323 10.29 -13.50 7.54
CA HIS A 323 9.30 -12.59 6.99
C HIS A 323 8.01 -13.33 6.59
N THR A 324 6.93 -12.58 6.31
CA THR A 324 5.62 -13.13 5.97
C THR A 324 5.12 -12.68 4.58
N ASP A 325 6.02 -12.13 3.77
CA ASP A 325 5.67 -11.64 2.44
C ASP A 325 5.17 -12.81 1.57
N CYS A 326 4.27 -12.55 0.63
CA CYS A 326 3.86 -13.54 -0.36
C CYS A 326 4.85 -13.64 -1.52
N THR A 327 4.94 -14.85 -2.08
CA THR A 327 5.72 -15.18 -3.27
C THR A 327 5.31 -14.34 -4.48
N ASP A 328 4.01 -14.23 -4.75
CA ASP A 328 3.48 -13.35 -5.80
C ASP A 328 2.83 -12.11 -5.16
N ILE A 329 3.62 -11.03 -5.07
CA ILE A 329 3.22 -9.81 -4.37
C ILE A 329 2.24 -8.93 -5.14
N LEU A 330 2.26 -8.99 -6.48
CA LEU A 330 1.36 -8.21 -7.33
C LEU A 330 1.05 -8.97 -8.64
N PRO A 331 0.14 -9.96 -8.58
CA PRO A 331 -0.27 -10.71 -9.76
C PRO A 331 -0.87 -9.77 -10.84
N PRO A 332 -0.66 -10.03 -12.15
CA PRO A 332 -1.19 -9.19 -13.22
C PRO A 332 -2.70 -8.98 -13.17
N GLY A 333 -3.47 -10.03 -12.83
CA GLY A 333 -4.92 -9.93 -12.67
C GLY A 333 -5.33 -9.02 -11.51
N THR A 334 -4.58 -9.05 -10.41
CA THR A 334 -4.79 -8.15 -9.26
C THR A 334 -4.50 -6.69 -9.62
N LEU A 335 -3.40 -6.42 -10.33
CA LEU A 335 -3.10 -5.07 -10.82
C LEU A 335 -4.21 -4.55 -11.75
N ARG A 336 -4.71 -5.40 -12.67
CA ARG A 336 -5.82 -5.05 -13.55
C ARG A 336 -7.10 -4.74 -12.76
N GLU A 337 -7.42 -5.52 -11.73
CA GLU A 337 -8.58 -5.26 -10.86
C GLU A 337 -8.43 -3.96 -10.07
N LEU A 338 -7.23 -3.67 -9.55
CA LEU A 338 -6.95 -2.44 -8.79
C LEU A 338 -7.17 -1.19 -9.64
N LEU A 339 -6.73 -1.22 -10.91
CA LEU A 339 -6.75 -0.06 -11.79
C LEU A 339 -7.95 -0.02 -12.73
N GLY A 340 -8.65 -1.13 -12.93
CA GLY A 340 -9.84 -1.24 -13.76
C GLY A 340 -11.05 -0.48 -13.22
N PRO A 341 -12.19 -0.57 -13.91
CA PRO A 341 -13.43 0.05 -13.47
C PRO A 341 -14.18 -0.82 -12.44
N GLY A 342 -15.29 -0.28 -11.93
CA GLY A 342 -16.15 -0.96 -10.97
C GLY A 342 -15.84 -0.66 -9.51
N PRO A 343 -16.61 -1.23 -8.58
CA PRO A 343 -16.65 -0.80 -7.18
C PRO A 343 -15.36 -1.06 -6.40
N ARG A 344 -14.50 -1.95 -6.92
CA ARG A 344 -13.20 -2.26 -6.34
C ARG A 344 -12.05 -1.54 -7.06
N GLY A 345 -12.24 -1.13 -8.32
CA GLY A 345 -11.18 -0.57 -9.14
C GLY A 345 -11.14 0.96 -9.09
N ALA A 346 -9.97 1.52 -9.40
CA ALA A 346 -9.73 2.96 -9.35
C ALA A 346 -10.21 3.71 -10.60
N GLY A 347 -10.65 3.02 -11.65
CA GLY A 347 -11.08 3.63 -12.92
C GLY A 347 -9.95 4.25 -13.74
N VAL A 348 -8.70 3.86 -13.50
CA VAL A 348 -7.53 4.33 -14.25
C VAL A 348 -7.46 3.69 -15.63
N LEU A 349 -7.86 2.42 -15.74
CA LEU A 349 -7.92 1.65 -16.98
C LEU A 349 -9.36 1.56 -17.47
N ALA A 350 -9.54 1.65 -18.78
CA ALA A 350 -10.81 1.41 -19.44
C ALA A 350 -11.23 -0.07 -19.35
N ASP A 351 -12.53 -0.32 -19.48
CA ASP A 351 -13.08 -1.68 -19.61
C ASP A 351 -12.50 -2.36 -20.86
N GLY A 352 -11.75 -3.45 -20.67
CA GLY A 352 -11.20 -4.24 -21.78
C GLY A 352 -12.26 -5.03 -22.58
N ASN A 353 -13.55 -4.85 -22.29
CA ASN A 353 -14.64 -5.68 -22.83
C ASN A 353 -15.46 -5.01 -23.96
N SER A 354 -15.01 -3.89 -24.52
CA SER A 354 -15.69 -3.24 -25.65
C SER A 354 -15.48 -3.94 -27.00
N SER A 355 -14.67 -5.00 -27.07
CA SER A 355 -14.35 -5.69 -28.32
C SER A 355 -14.30 -7.22 -28.22
N LYS A 356 -15.38 -7.86 -27.73
CA LYS A 356 -15.78 -9.25 -28.03
C LYS A 356 -17.07 -9.62 -27.26
N ARG A 357 -18.24 -9.17 -27.75
CA ARG A 357 -19.48 -9.95 -27.48
C ARG A 357 -19.55 -11.03 -28.56
N PRO A 358 -19.43 -12.33 -28.24
CA PRO A 358 -19.73 -13.36 -29.22
C PRO A 358 -21.23 -13.27 -29.58
N VAL A 359 -21.48 -13.10 -30.86
CA VAL A 359 -22.82 -13.18 -31.46
C VAL A 359 -23.34 -14.61 -31.25
N GLY A 360 -24.47 -14.71 -30.55
CA GLY A 360 -25.38 -15.84 -30.40
C GLY A 360 -24.89 -17.25 -30.74
N ALA A 361 -24.61 -18.06 -29.72
CA ALA A 361 -24.81 -19.50 -29.81
C ALA A 361 -26.27 -19.80 -29.43
N LYS A 362 -27.05 -20.29 -30.39
CA LYS A 362 -28.37 -20.90 -30.15
C LYS A 362 -28.12 -22.28 -29.52
N ASP A 363 -28.44 -22.43 -28.25
CA ASP A 363 -28.48 -23.76 -27.63
C ASP A 363 -29.73 -24.51 -28.09
N GLY A 364 -29.48 -25.67 -28.69
CA GLY A 364 -30.48 -26.62 -29.15
C GLY A 364 -31.17 -27.33 -27.99
N ASN A 365 -32.50 -27.27 -28.02
CA ASN A 365 -33.44 -27.96 -27.17
C ASN A 365 -33.37 -29.50 -27.39
N ASN A 366 -33.43 -30.27 -26.31
CA ASN A 366 -34.05 -31.61 -26.33
C ASN A 366 -34.86 -31.78 -25.04
N GLY A 367 -36.17 -31.96 -25.21
CA GLY A 367 -37.17 -31.81 -24.15
C GLY A 367 -37.53 -33.08 -23.39
N THR A 368 -38.41 -32.91 -22.40
CA THR A 368 -39.57 -33.75 -22.05
C THR A 368 -40.23 -33.22 -20.77
N GLY A 369 -41.57 -33.15 -20.73
CA GLY A 369 -42.33 -32.95 -19.49
C GLY A 369 -43.48 -31.93 -19.60
N MET A 370 -44.71 -32.43 -19.65
CA MET A 370 -45.98 -31.70 -19.81
C MET A 370 -46.60 -31.18 -18.50
N HIS A 371 -47.47 -30.15 -18.66
CA HIS A 371 -48.53 -29.61 -17.76
C HIS A 371 -48.04 -28.88 -16.49
N GLU A 372 -48.51 -27.69 -16.13
CA GLU A 372 -49.91 -27.29 -15.88
C GLU A 372 -50.08 -25.75 -15.87
N VAL A 373 -51.34 -25.31 -15.97
CA VAL A 373 -51.83 -23.94 -16.23
C VAL A 373 -51.84 -23.07 -14.97
N GLY A 374 -51.43 -21.79 -15.05
CA GLY A 374 -51.83 -20.82 -14.02
C GLY A 374 -51.02 -19.54 -13.86
N ASN A 375 -51.62 -18.46 -14.36
CA ASN A 375 -51.62 -17.11 -13.79
C ASN A 375 -50.60 -16.06 -14.30
N THR A 376 -51.22 -15.00 -14.83
CA THR A 376 -50.68 -13.73 -15.27
C THR A 376 -50.10 -12.91 -14.13
N SER A 377 -48.84 -12.49 -14.25
CA SER A 377 -48.40 -11.19 -13.73
C SER A 377 -47.30 -10.62 -14.62
N ARG A 378 -47.59 -9.46 -15.23
CA ARG A 378 -46.61 -8.63 -15.92
C ARG A 378 -45.71 -8.00 -14.86
N GLY A 379 -44.50 -8.53 -14.73
CA GLY A 379 -43.42 -7.89 -13.99
C GLY A 379 -42.22 -7.76 -14.91
N SER A 380 -42.04 -6.58 -15.52
CA SER A 380 -40.78 -6.24 -16.18
C SER A 380 -39.65 -6.25 -15.15
N PRO A 381 -38.58 -7.04 -15.30
CA PRO A 381 -37.37 -6.79 -14.54
C PRO A 381 -36.64 -5.65 -15.25
N SER A 382 -36.75 -4.44 -14.70
CA SER A 382 -35.80 -3.38 -15.00
C SER A 382 -34.45 -3.75 -14.38
N THR A 383 -33.68 -4.60 -15.05
CA THR A 383 -32.26 -4.75 -14.80
C THR A 383 -31.55 -3.52 -15.37
N THR A 384 -31.59 -2.42 -14.62
CA THR A 384 -30.55 -1.40 -14.75
C THR A 384 -29.27 -2.00 -14.20
N GLU A 385 -28.51 -2.69 -15.06
CA GLU A 385 -27.08 -2.89 -14.82
C GLU A 385 -26.47 -1.49 -14.67
N SER A 386 -26.13 -1.15 -13.44
CA SER A 386 -25.41 0.07 -13.11
C SER A 386 -23.97 -0.08 -13.58
N THR A 387 -23.69 0.23 -14.83
CA THR A 387 -22.32 0.44 -15.29
C THR A 387 -21.82 1.73 -14.64
N ASP A 388 -20.96 1.57 -13.64
CA ASP A 388 -20.01 2.62 -13.25
C ASP A 388 -19.04 2.77 -14.43
N ALA A 389 -19.47 3.52 -15.45
CA ALA A 389 -18.68 3.73 -16.65
C ALA A 389 -17.34 4.36 -16.26
N ALA A 390 -16.25 3.78 -16.77
CA ALA A 390 -14.91 4.33 -16.60
C ALA A 390 -14.89 5.82 -17.00
N PRO A 391 -14.08 6.65 -16.32
CA PRO A 391 -13.98 8.06 -16.68
C PRO A 391 -13.52 8.21 -18.14
N PRO A 392 -13.96 9.27 -18.85
CA PRO A 392 -13.74 9.42 -20.30
C PRO A 392 -12.25 9.50 -20.69
N ASP A 393 -11.36 9.78 -19.74
CA ASP A 393 -9.91 9.83 -19.87
C ASP A 393 -9.20 8.56 -19.36
N ALA A 394 -9.93 7.46 -19.12
CA ALA A 394 -9.35 6.18 -18.72
C ALA A 394 -8.41 5.60 -19.79
N LEU A 395 -7.31 5.00 -19.34
CA LEU A 395 -6.25 4.51 -20.21
C LEU A 395 -6.62 3.15 -20.83
N SER A 396 -6.27 2.96 -22.10
CA SER A 396 -6.48 1.69 -22.82
C SER A 396 -5.15 1.01 -23.13
N GLY A 397 -5.10 -0.31 -22.97
CA GLY A 397 -3.93 -1.12 -23.25
C GLY A 397 -3.74 -2.26 -22.26
N ASP A 398 -2.66 -3.02 -22.48
CA ASP A 398 -2.24 -4.13 -21.64
C ASP A 398 -1.25 -3.63 -20.59
N ILE A 399 -1.58 -3.86 -19.32
CA ILE A 399 -0.75 -3.44 -18.19
C ILE A 399 -0.01 -4.64 -17.60
N THR A 400 1.28 -4.47 -17.35
CA THR A 400 2.15 -5.52 -16.80
C THR A 400 2.88 -4.98 -15.58
N PRO A 401 2.78 -5.64 -14.41
CA PRO A 401 3.55 -5.27 -13.23
C PRO A 401 5.03 -5.61 -13.45
N GLN A 402 5.94 -4.74 -13.01
CA GLN A 402 7.39 -4.89 -13.26
C GLN A 402 8.18 -5.13 -11.97
N TRP A 403 7.88 -4.35 -10.94
CA TRP A 403 8.54 -4.43 -9.64
C TRP A 403 7.64 -3.90 -8.54
N VAL A 404 7.90 -4.34 -7.31
CA VAL A 404 7.32 -3.77 -6.09
C VAL A 404 8.45 -3.50 -5.11
N ILE A 405 8.44 -2.35 -4.44
CA ILE A 405 9.37 -2.06 -3.36
C ILE A 405 8.58 -1.78 -2.09
N LYS A 406 8.95 -2.47 -1.01
CA LYS A 406 8.43 -2.28 0.33
C LYS A 406 9.49 -1.58 1.15
N TYR A 407 9.12 -0.59 1.95
CA TYR A 407 10.03 0.10 2.85
C TYR A 407 9.43 0.22 4.25
N THR A 408 10.30 0.28 5.26
CA THR A 408 9.93 0.48 6.66
C THR A 408 11.04 1.26 7.35
N ALA A 409 10.69 2.37 7.99
CA ALA A 409 11.58 3.20 8.79
C ALA A 409 11.19 3.09 10.27
N VAL A 410 12.09 2.52 11.07
CA VAL A 410 11.91 2.31 12.51
C VAL A 410 12.83 3.25 13.27
N VAL A 411 12.29 4.00 14.23
CA VAL A 411 13.10 4.86 15.10
C VAL A 411 13.87 3.98 16.09
N ARG A 412 15.20 3.93 15.98
CA ARG A 412 16.10 3.04 16.75
C ARG A 412 15.84 3.06 18.24
N ASN A 413 15.83 4.25 18.83
CA ASN A 413 15.74 4.40 20.29
C ASN A 413 14.36 4.08 20.85
N ARG A 414 13.34 4.04 20.01
CA ARG A 414 11.94 3.84 20.41
C ARG A 414 11.35 2.51 19.93
N GLY A 415 11.94 1.88 18.91
CA GLY A 415 11.41 0.70 18.25
C GLY A 415 10.06 0.93 17.55
N VAL A 416 9.72 2.19 17.25
CA VAL A 416 8.43 2.57 16.66
C VAL A 416 8.59 2.74 15.16
N ILE A 417 7.69 2.14 14.39
CA ILE A 417 7.59 2.37 12.95
C ILE A 417 6.98 3.75 12.73
N GLU A 418 7.71 4.64 12.09
CA GLU A 418 7.21 5.97 11.74
C GLU A 418 6.64 6.01 10.33
N ASN A 419 7.35 5.38 9.39
CA ASN A 419 6.95 5.33 7.99
C ASN A 419 7.07 3.91 7.45
N MET A 420 6.02 3.45 6.80
CA MET A 420 5.97 2.17 6.11
C MET A 420 5.09 2.31 4.88
N GLY A 421 5.47 1.66 3.80
CA GLY A 421 4.67 1.71 2.59
C GLY A 421 5.28 0.91 1.46
N TYR A 422 4.66 1.07 0.30
CA TYR A 422 5.01 0.39 -0.93
C TYR A 422 4.96 1.35 -2.11
N PHE A 423 5.87 1.12 -3.06
CA PHE A 423 5.68 1.55 -4.44
C PHE A 423 5.61 0.34 -5.37
N ALA A 424 4.85 0.45 -6.46
CA ALA A 424 4.83 -0.55 -7.52
C ALA A 424 4.97 0.11 -8.89
N GLY A 425 5.87 -0.44 -9.72
CA GLY A 425 6.04 -0.04 -11.10
C GLY A 425 5.31 -0.96 -12.06
N ALA A 426 4.62 -0.39 -13.05
CA ALA A 426 3.95 -1.14 -14.10
C ALA A 426 4.11 -0.46 -15.47
N GLY A 427 4.25 -1.28 -16.52
CA GLY A 427 4.27 -0.82 -17.90
C GLY A 427 2.90 -0.98 -18.57
N LEU A 428 2.43 0.06 -19.24
CA LEU A 428 1.22 0.03 -20.08
C LEU A 428 1.62 0.10 -21.57
N GLN A 429 1.26 -0.95 -22.30
CA GLN A 429 1.38 -1.01 -23.75
C GLN A 429 0.04 -0.65 -24.38
N THR A 430 -0.03 0.53 -24.99
CA THR A 430 -1.23 1.01 -25.69
C THR A 430 -1.42 0.21 -26.98
N SER A 431 -2.62 -0.29 -27.23
CA SER A 431 -2.98 -0.96 -28.48
C SER A 431 -2.82 0.03 -29.64
N ALA A 432 -1.98 -0.29 -30.63
CA ALA A 432 -1.68 0.58 -31.78
C ALA A 432 -2.83 0.67 -32.81
N ASN A 433 -4.09 0.68 -32.38
CA ASN A 433 -5.27 0.82 -33.25
C ASN A 433 -6.09 2.05 -32.84
N GLY A 434 -5.54 3.23 -33.11
CA GLY A 434 -6.26 4.49 -33.08
C GLY A 434 -5.71 5.36 -34.19
N VAL A 435 -6.39 5.34 -35.34
CA VAL A 435 -6.16 6.27 -36.45
C VAL A 435 -6.11 7.69 -35.88
N VAL A 436 -5.02 8.40 -36.13
CA VAL A 436 -4.90 9.83 -35.83
C VAL A 436 -5.93 10.55 -36.72
N PRO A 437 -6.95 11.24 -36.16
CA PRO A 437 -7.74 12.13 -36.98
C PRO A 437 -6.84 13.30 -37.39
N VAL A 438 -6.71 13.44 -38.71
CA VAL A 438 -5.98 14.53 -39.40
C VAL A 438 -6.55 15.89 -39.02
#